data_AF-A0A7K2ZD50-F1
#
_entry.id   AF-A0A7K2ZD50-F1
#
_cell.length_a   1.000
_cell.length_b   1.000
_cell.length_c   1.000
_cell.angle_alpha   90.00
_cell.angle_beta   90.00
_cell.angle_gamma   90.00
#
_symmetry.space_group_name_H-M   'P 1'
#
loop_
_entity.id
_entity.type
_entity.pdbx_description
1 polymer ?
#
loop_
_entity_poly.entity_id
_entity_poly.type
_entity_poly.pdbx_seq_one_letter_code
_entity_poly.pdbx_strand_id
1 'polypeptide(L)' 'TGIAGADGLAMLRDAVKMGAAVVGGCPDLDPDPTGYTAAVLEVAAEHGRPVDLHTDGDDPARLARLA' A
#
# COMPACT_ATOMS: atom_id res chain seq x y z
N THR A 1 -2.24 5.76 -7.11
CA THR A 1 -0.88 6.18 -7.50
C THR A 1 -1.00 7.30 -8.53
N GLY A 2 0.11 7.75 -9.16
CA GLY A 2 0.11 8.94 -10.04
C GLY A 2 0.12 10.27 -9.26
N ILE A 3 -0.09 11.41 -9.95
CA ILE A 3 0.03 12.76 -9.35
C ILE A 3 -0.90 12.91 -8.12
N ALA A 4 -2.15 12.45 -8.22
CA ALA A 4 -3.11 12.52 -7.12
C ALA A 4 -2.73 11.63 -5.92
N GLY A 5 -1.93 10.57 -6.14
CA GLY A 5 -1.47 9.67 -5.07
C GLY A 5 -0.16 10.09 -4.42
N ALA A 6 0.54 11.09 -4.97
CA ALA A 6 1.85 11.52 -4.48
C ALA A 6 1.77 12.10 -3.05
N ASP A 7 0.77 12.94 -2.80
CA ASP A 7 0.55 13.54 -1.48
C ASP A 7 0.20 12.47 -0.43
N GLY A 8 -0.64 11.50 -0.80
CA GLY A 8 -0.98 10.37 0.07
C GLY A 8 0.24 9.51 0.41
N LEU A 9 1.13 9.26 -0.55
CA LEU A 9 2.37 8.53 -0.31
C LEU A 9 3.34 9.31 0.59
N ALA A 10 3.45 10.63 0.41
CA ALA A 10 4.24 11.48 1.29
C ALA A 10 3.71 11.44 2.74
N MET A 11 2.39 11.57 2.92
CA MET A 11 1.75 11.44 4.23
C MET A 11 2.00 10.07 4.88
N LEU A 12 1.93 8.99 4.10
CA LEU A 12 2.21 7.64 4.59
C LEU A 12 3.65 7.52 5.10
N ARG A 13 4.63 8.03 4.33
CA ARG A 13 6.04 8.03 4.73
C ARG A 13 6.25 8.82 6.02
N ASP A 14 5.61 9.98 6.16
CA ASP A 14 5.71 10.77 7.38
C ASP A 14 5.06 10.09 8.58
N ALA A 15 3.92 9.42 8.41
CA ALA A 15 3.29 8.63 9.46
C ALA A 15 4.21 7.50 9.96
N VAL A 16 4.90 6.81 9.06
CA VAL A 16 5.86 5.77 9.44
C VAL A 16 7.07 6.35 10.16
N LYS A 17 7.62 7.48 9.70
CA LYS A 17 8.69 8.21 10.42
C LYS A 17 8.26 8.65 11.83
N MET A 18 6.99 8.99 12.02
CA MET A 18 6.41 9.35 13.32
C MET A 18 6.12 8.15 14.23
N GLY A 19 6.36 6.91 13.75
CA GLY A 19 6.25 5.70 14.56
C GLY A 19 5.02 4.84 14.29
N ALA A 20 4.33 5.02 13.16
CA ALA A 20 3.26 4.09 12.76
C ALA A 20 3.78 2.64 12.75
N ALA A 21 3.02 1.73 13.35
CA ALA A 21 3.46 0.35 13.58
C ALA A 21 3.28 -0.58 12.38
N VAL A 22 2.33 -0.27 11.49
CA VAL A 22 1.95 -1.07 10.32
C VAL A 22 1.66 -0.12 9.15
N VAL A 23 2.00 -0.53 7.93
CA VAL A 23 1.64 0.19 6.70
C VAL A 23 0.40 -0.46 6.10
N GLY A 24 -0.69 0.29 6.01
CA GLY A 24 -2.00 -0.21 5.58
C GLY A 24 -2.42 0.25 4.19
N GLY A 25 -3.38 -0.45 3.58
CA GLY A 25 -3.95 0.00 2.30
C GLY A 25 -5.08 -0.86 1.74
N CYS A 26 -5.74 -0.34 0.68
CA CYS A 26 -6.73 -1.09 -0.11
C CYS A 26 -6.39 -0.93 -1.60
N PRO A 27 -5.60 -1.85 -2.18
CA PRO A 27 -5.15 -1.74 -3.58
C PRO A 27 -6.30 -1.70 -4.58
N ASP A 28 -7.44 -2.31 -4.25
CA ASP A 28 -8.63 -2.38 -5.10
C ASP A 28 -9.28 -1.04 -5.43
N LEU A 29 -9.00 -0.01 -4.63
CA LEU A 29 -9.53 1.34 -4.85
C LEU A 29 -8.60 2.22 -5.69
N ASP A 30 -7.39 1.73 -5.98
CA ASP A 30 -6.42 2.47 -6.78
C ASP A 30 -6.61 2.20 -8.28
N PRO A 31 -6.50 3.21 -9.16
CA PRO A 31 -6.50 3.00 -10.61
C PRO A 31 -5.33 2.12 -11.09
N ASP A 32 -4.25 2.00 -10.31
CA ASP A 32 -3.16 1.05 -10.53
C ASP A 32 -2.88 0.25 -9.23
N PRO A 33 -3.63 -0.85 -9.00
CA PRO A 33 -3.53 -1.65 -7.78
C PRO A 33 -2.15 -2.27 -7.56
N THR A 34 -1.47 -2.66 -8.64
CA THR A 34 -0.14 -3.27 -8.58
C THR A 34 0.90 -2.23 -8.18
N GLY A 35 0.90 -1.06 -8.81
CA GLY A 35 1.78 0.04 -8.43
C GLY A 35 1.51 0.54 -7.01
N TYR A 36 0.24 0.57 -6.58
CA TYR A 36 -0.11 0.89 -5.20
C TYR A 36 0.51 -0.10 -4.22
N THR A 37 0.33 -1.41 -4.47
CA THR A 37 0.89 -2.48 -3.64
C THR A 37 2.41 -2.38 -3.55
N ALA A 38 3.08 -2.17 -4.69
CA ALA A 38 4.53 -2.00 -4.74
C ALA A 38 5.00 -0.79 -3.90
N ALA A 39 4.32 0.35 -4.01
CA ALA A 39 4.67 1.55 -3.24
C ALA A 39 4.49 1.36 -1.72
N VAL A 40 3.41 0.70 -1.29
CA VAL A 40 3.17 0.38 0.12
C VAL A 40 4.24 -0.57 0.66
N LEU A 41 4.59 -1.62 -0.10
CA LEU A 41 5.63 -2.57 0.27
C LEU A 41 7.01 -1.90 0.37
N GLU A 42 7.33 -0.98 -0.54
CA GLU A 42 8.59 -0.22 -0.52
C GLU A 42 8.70 0.63 0.75
N VAL A 43 7.67 1.41 1.09
CA VAL A 43 7.63 2.21 2.33
C VAL A 43 7.78 1.34 3.57
N ALA A 44 7.10 0.20 3.60
CA ALA A 44 7.18 -0.72 4.73
C ALA A 44 8.57 -1.35 4.87
N ALA A 45 9.18 -1.76 3.76
CA ALA A 45 10.50 -2.35 3.72
C ALA A 45 11.59 -1.36 4.17
N GLU A 46 11.52 -0.10 3.72
CA GLU A 46 12.44 0.97 4.14
C GLU A 46 12.47 1.16 5.68
N HIS A 47 11.36 0.89 6.36
CA HIS A 47 11.20 1.12 7.80
C HIS A 47 11.07 -0.16 8.64
N GLY A 48 11.23 -1.34 8.01
CA GLY A 48 11.07 -2.64 8.66
C GLY A 48 9.69 -2.82 9.32
N ARG A 49 8.63 -2.30 8.69
CA ARG A 49 7.27 -2.36 9.20
C ARG A 49 6.49 -3.51 8.54
N PRO A 50 5.58 -4.18 9.28
CA PRO A 50 4.59 -5.06 8.68
C PRO A 50 3.62 -4.30 7.77
N VAL A 51 2.94 -5.03 6.90
CA VAL A 51 1.96 -4.53 5.92
C VAL A 51 0.61 -5.20 6.12
N ASP A 52 -0.47 -4.43 6.02
CA ASP A 52 -1.86 -4.89 6.07
C ASP A 52 -2.67 -4.37 4.87
N LEU A 53 -3.08 -5.28 3.97
CA LEU A 53 -3.80 -4.92 2.74
C LEU A 53 -5.20 -5.51 2.73
N HIS A 54 -6.17 -4.65 2.45
CA HIS A 54 -7.55 -5.03 2.22
C HIS A 54 -7.73 -5.35 0.73
N THR A 55 -8.19 -6.56 0.43
CA THR A 55 -8.51 -7.00 -0.92
C THR A 55 -9.84 -7.74 -0.91
N ASP A 56 -10.60 -7.62 -1.99
CA ASP A 56 -11.77 -8.47 -2.17
C ASP A 56 -11.31 -9.89 -2.53
N GLY A 57 -11.72 -10.85 -1.72
CA GLY A 57 -11.27 -12.24 -1.81
C GLY A 57 -12.17 -13.13 -2.66
N ASP A 58 -13.33 -12.62 -3.09
CA ASP A 58 -14.25 -13.34 -3.96
C ASP A 58 -13.83 -13.30 -5.43
N ASP A 59 -12.97 -12.35 -5.81
CA ASP A 59 -12.30 -12.25 -7.11
C ASP A 59 -10.88 -12.85 -7.05
N PRO A 60 -10.66 -14.04 -7.63
CA PRO A 60 -9.35 -14.68 -7.63
C PRO A 60 -8.24 -13.84 -8.28
N ALA A 61 -8.57 -12.96 -9.24
CA ALA A 61 -7.58 -12.11 -9.90
C ALA A 61 -7.03 -11.04 -8.94
N ARG A 62 -7.88 -10.50 -8.06
CA ARG A 62 -7.48 -9.53 -7.02
C ARG A 62 -6.59 -10.17 -5.97
N LEU A 63 -6.85 -11.42 -5.60
CA LEU A 63 -6.00 -12.14 -4.66
C LEU A 63 -4.67 -12.56 -5.31
N ALA A 64 -4.69 -13.05 -6.55
CA ALA A 64 -3.51 -13.56 -7.24
C ALA A 64 -2.40 -12.50 -7.44
N ARG A 65 -2.73 -11.21 -7.50
CA ARG A 65 -1.73 -10.13 -7.65
C ARG A 65 -0.88 -9.90 -6.38
N LEU A 66 -1.30 -10.45 -5.23
CA LEU A 66 -0.60 -10.31 -3.94
C LEU A 66 0.34 -11.50 -3.65
N ALA A 67 0.33 -12.53 -4.49
CA ALA A 67 1.06 -13.78 -4.32
C ALA A 67 2.44 -13.77 -5.00
#